data_AF-A0A7S2GPC8-F1
#
_entry.id   AF-A0A7S2GPC8-F1
#
_cell.length_a   1.000
_cell.length_b   1.000
_cell.length_c   1.000
_cell.angle_alpha   90.00
_cell.angle_beta   90.00
_cell.angle_gamma   90.00
#
_symmetry.space_group_name_H-M   'P 1'
#
loop_
_entity.id
_entity.type
_entity.pdbx_description
1 polymer ?
#
loop_
_entity_poly.entity_id
_entity_poly.type
_entity_poly.pdbx_seq_one_letter_code
_entity_poly.pdbx_strand_id
1 'polypeptide(L)'
;GATHAWKGASPLQACVVVEVKNTGKYKGAEVAQAYVEFPADARMPKIMLKGFHKTAVLEPGAAEVAKFLFTKRDLSTYDVGSEKWALQEKVQLHVGASSADFRGGLEVSASGPKETKP
;
A
#
# COMPACT_ATOMS: atom_id res chain seq x y z
N GLY A 1 13.81 11.16 -27.72
CA GLY A 1 12.92 10.04 -28.05
C GLY A 1 11.80 10.01 -27.05
N ALA A 2 10.56 10.21 -27.50
CA ALA A 2 9.40 10.31 -26.63
C ALA A 2 9.06 8.93 -26.03
N THR A 3 9.01 8.85 -24.71
CA THR A 3 8.49 7.67 -24.01
C THR A 3 6.96 7.68 -24.09
N HIS A 4 6.40 6.62 -24.65
CA HIS A 4 4.96 6.36 -24.59
C HIS A 4 4.57 6.06 -23.14
N ALA A 5 4.08 7.07 -22.42
CA ALA A 5 3.39 6.86 -21.16
C ALA A 5 2.03 6.19 -21.44
N TRP A 6 1.83 5.00 -20.89
CA TRP A 6 0.55 4.29 -20.92
C TRP A 6 -0.50 5.11 -20.17
N LYS A 7 -1.60 5.50 -20.84
CA LYS A 7 -2.69 6.36 -20.31
C LYS A 7 -3.52 5.72 -19.17
N GLY A 8 -3.11 4.57 -18.63
CA GLY A 8 -3.86 3.80 -17.62
C GLY A 8 -3.24 3.76 -16.22
N ALA A 9 -2.05 4.32 -15.99
CA ALA A 9 -1.41 4.25 -14.67
C ALA A 9 -2.06 5.24 -13.69
N SER A 10 -2.69 4.74 -12.63
CA SER A 10 -3.18 5.58 -11.53
C SER A 10 -2.01 6.30 -10.86
N PRO A 11 -2.09 7.61 -10.56
CA PRO A 11 -0.99 8.35 -9.96
C PRO A 11 -0.53 7.74 -8.64
N LEU A 12 0.78 7.71 -8.40
CA LEU A 12 1.34 7.33 -7.10
C LEU A 12 0.94 8.37 -6.05
N GLN A 13 0.58 7.91 -4.85
CA GLN A 13 0.20 8.77 -3.71
C GLN A 13 1.15 8.59 -2.54
N ALA A 14 1.56 7.35 -2.26
CA ALA A 14 2.49 7.04 -1.18
C ALA A 14 3.45 5.91 -1.55
N CYS A 15 4.61 5.92 -0.91
CA CYS A 15 5.61 4.87 -0.99
C CYS A 15 6.05 4.52 0.43
N VAL A 16 5.83 3.27 0.83
CA VAL A 16 6.32 2.75 2.12
C VAL A 16 7.50 1.84 1.85
N VAL A 17 8.60 2.08 2.55
CA VAL A 17 9.85 1.32 2.43
C VAL A 17 10.19 0.78 3.80
N VAL A 18 10.41 -0.53 3.89
CA VAL A 18 10.80 -1.20 5.14
C VAL A 18 11.99 -2.11 4.89
N GLU A 19 12.87 -2.22 5.88
CA GLU A 19 13.92 -3.24 5.89
C GLU A 19 13.41 -4.49 6.60
N VAL A 20 13.51 -5.64 5.94
CA VAL A 20 13.20 -6.95 6.51
C VAL A 20 14.51 -7.66 6.81
N LYS A 21 14.76 -7.97 8.08
CA LYS A 21 16.00 -8.60 8.54
C LYS A 21 15.72 -9.97 9.16
N ASN A 22 16.49 -10.98 8.74
CA ASN A 22 16.49 -12.27 9.42
C ASN A 22 17.29 -12.18 10.72
N THR A 23 16.60 -12.19 11.86
CA THR A 23 17.20 -12.17 13.20
C THR A 23 17.30 -13.57 13.85
N GLY A 24 16.89 -14.61 13.12
CA GLY A 24 16.91 -15.99 13.56
C GLY A 24 18.25 -16.69 13.34
N LYS A 25 18.29 -17.99 13.64
CA LYS A 25 19.49 -18.84 13.51
C LYS A 25 19.59 -19.59 12.18
N TYR A 26 18.52 -19.60 11.40
CA TYR A 26 18.41 -20.37 10.16
C TYR A 26 18.07 -19.45 9.00
N LYS A 27 18.50 -19.84 7.80
CA LYS A 27 18.08 -19.15 6.58
C LYS A 27 16.57 -19.28 6.36
N GLY A 28 15.95 -18.22 5.84
CA GLY A 28 14.51 -18.19 5.63
C GLY A 28 14.09 -17.02 4.74
N ALA A 29 12.88 -17.08 4.20
CA ALA A 29 12.26 -15.98 3.47
C ALA A 29 11.02 -15.51 4.23
N GLU A 30 10.71 -14.22 4.13
CA GLU A 30 9.58 -13.58 4.79
C GLU A 30 8.62 -12.99 3.74
N VAL A 31 7.32 -12.93 4.06
CA VAL A 31 6.32 -12.28 3.21
C VAL A 31 5.75 -11.07 3.95
N ALA A 32 6.41 -9.92 3.74
CA ALA A 32 5.92 -8.65 4.25
C ALA A 32 4.64 -8.25 3.50
N GLN A 33 3.62 -7.82 4.25
CA GLN A 33 2.29 -7.47 3.73
C GLN A 33 1.97 -6.02 4.04
N ALA A 34 1.32 -5.33 3.10
CA ALA A 34 0.97 -3.93 3.21
C ALA A 34 -0.53 -3.73 3.01
N TYR A 35 -1.16 -2.97 3.91
CA TYR A 35 -2.60 -2.78 3.99
C TYR A 35 -2.97 -1.30 3.98
N VAL A 36 -4.18 -1.03 3.52
CA VAL A 36 -4.87 0.24 3.72
C VAL A 36 -6.03 0.00 4.67
N GLU A 37 -6.08 0.79 5.74
CA GLU A 37 -7.23 0.92 6.62
C GLU A 37 -8.03 2.16 6.23
N PHE A 38 -9.27 1.92 5.82
CA PHE A 38 -10.23 2.94 5.38
C PHE A 38 -11.09 3.44 6.55
N PRO A 39 -11.67 4.65 6.42
CA PRO A 39 -12.70 5.14 7.33
C PRO A 39 -13.86 4.15 7.52
N ALA A 40 -14.46 4.14 8.72
CA ALA A 40 -15.48 3.15 9.09
C ALA A 40 -16.77 3.24 8.25
N ASP A 41 -17.04 4.40 7.66
CA ASP A 41 -18.21 4.69 6.83
C ASP A 41 -18.05 4.27 5.35
N ALA A 42 -16.88 3.75 4.96
CA ALA A 42 -16.52 3.40 3.59
C ALA A 42 -17.34 2.24 2.95
N ARG A 43 -18.35 1.68 3.64
CA ARG A 43 -19.19 0.54 3.16
C ARG A 43 -18.40 -0.62 2.54
N MET A 44 -17.19 -0.87 3.02
CA MET A 44 -16.29 -1.94 2.58
C MET A 44 -15.47 -2.47 3.77
N PRO A 45 -14.72 -3.58 3.64
CA PRO A 45 -13.86 -4.06 4.71
C PRO A 45 -12.91 -2.95 5.19
N LYS A 46 -12.84 -2.77 6.51
CA LYS A 46 -12.07 -1.70 7.13
C LYS A 46 -10.58 -1.76 6.76
N ILE A 47 -10.00 -2.95 6.67
CA ILE A 47 -8.59 -3.17 6.35
C ILE A 47 -8.51 -4.03 5.08
N MET A 48 -7.72 -3.58 4.10
CA MET A 48 -7.55 -4.26 2.82
C MET A 48 -6.08 -4.44 2.46
N LEU A 49 -5.69 -5.65 2.07
CA LEU A 49 -4.35 -5.93 1.52
C LEU A 49 -4.20 -5.21 0.17
N LYS A 50 -3.12 -4.46 0.00
CA LYS A 50 -2.78 -3.75 -1.25
C LYS A 50 -1.46 -4.19 -1.87
N GLY A 51 -0.60 -4.82 -1.10
CA GLY A 51 0.67 -5.34 -1.62
C GLY A 51 1.29 -6.36 -0.70
N PHE A 52 2.17 -7.18 -1.27
CA PHE A 52 3.04 -8.08 -0.53
C PHE A 52 4.41 -8.11 -1.21
N HIS A 53 5.45 -8.32 -0.42
CA HIS A 53 6.82 -8.47 -0.88
C HIS A 53 7.40 -9.71 -0.22
N LYS A 54 7.78 -10.70 -1.04
CA LYS A 54 8.49 -11.88 -0.56
C LYS A 54 9.98 -11.64 -0.73
N THR A 55 10.73 -11.71 0.38
CA THR A 55 12.19 -11.59 0.32
C THR A 55 12.80 -12.78 -0.43
N ALA A 56 14.04 -12.62 -0.88
CA ALA A 56 14.90 -13.77 -1.12
C ALA A 56 15.05 -14.61 0.16
N VAL A 57 15.67 -15.79 0.03
CA VAL A 57 16.11 -16.54 1.21
C VAL A 57 17.26 -15.76 1.84
N LEU A 58 17.03 -15.22 3.04
CA LEU A 58 17.98 -14.43 3.80
C LEU A 58 18.75 -15.33 4.76
N GLU A 59 20.08 -15.25 4.73
CA GLU A 59 20.94 -15.83 5.76
C GLU A 59 20.73 -15.13 7.12
N PRO A 60 21.06 -15.76 8.25
CA PRO A 60 21.05 -15.11 9.57
C PRO A 60 21.80 -13.78 9.56
N GLY A 61 21.13 -12.71 9.98
CA GLY A 61 21.65 -11.34 10.02
C GLY A 61 21.52 -10.55 8.71
N ALA A 62 21.20 -11.20 7.57
CA ALA A 62 20.97 -10.53 6.30
C ALA A 62 19.63 -9.79 6.28
N ALA A 63 19.53 -8.78 5.42
CA ALA A 63 18.35 -7.96 5.26
C ALA A 63 18.05 -7.66 3.79
N GLU A 64 16.77 -7.40 3.50
CA GLU A 64 16.28 -6.95 2.20
C GLU A 64 15.26 -5.83 2.36
N VAL A 65 15.28 -4.88 1.43
CA VAL A 65 14.32 -3.76 1.41
C VAL A 65 13.06 -4.16 0.66
N ALA A 66 11.91 -4.10 1.34
CA ALA A 66 10.59 -4.23 0.74
C ALA A 66 10.02 -2.83 0.44
N LYS A 67 9.50 -2.65 -0.78
CA LYS A 67 8.93 -1.37 -1.27
C LYS A 67 7.48 -1.55 -1.69
N PHE A 68 6.59 -0.79 -1.08
CA PHE A 68 5.15 -0.81 -1.38
C PHE A 68 4.72 0.54 -1.97
N LEU A 69 4.11 0.47 -3.14
CA LEU A 69 3.61 1.64 -3.86
C LEU A 69 2.09 1.68 -3.76
N PHE A 70 1.55 2.79 -3.29
CA PHE A 70 0.10 3.00 -3.18
C PHE A 70 -0.32 4.07 -4.19
N THR A 71 -1.14 3.66 -5.14
CA THR A 71 -1.71 4.55 -6.15
C THR A 71 -3.00 5.21 -5.65
N LYS A 72 -3.47 6.25 -6.36
CA LYS A 72 -4.80 6.85 -6.14
C LYS A 72 -5.89 5.78 -6.06
N ARG A 73 -5.81 4.77 -6.90
CA ARG A 73 -6.78 3.68 -6.98
C ARG A 73 -6.75 2.77 -5.76
N ASP A 74 -5.57 2.55 -5.18
CA ASP A 74 -5.40 1.76 -3.94
C ASP A 74 -6.01 2.46 -2.74
N LEU A 75 -5.97 3.80 -2.72
CA LEU A 75 -6.53 4.64 -1.66
C LEU A 75 -7.98 5.06 -1.93
N SER A 76 -8.64 4.49 -2.96
CA SER A 76 -10.03 4.80 -3.30
C SER A 76 -10.99 3.69 -2.86
N THR A 77 -12.17 4.08 -2.40
CA THR A 77 -13.32 3.20 -2.15
C THR A 77 -14.25 3.26 -3.35
N TYR A 78 -15.13 2.27 -3.52
CA TYR A 78 -16.15 2.31 -4.57
C TYR A 78 -17.44 2.89 -3.99
N ASP A 79 -17.89 4.02 -4.52
CA ASP A 79 -19.18 4.61 -4.17
C ASP A 79 -20.25 4.08 -5.12
N VAL A 80 -21.16 3.26 -4.58
CA VAL A 80 -22.28 2.67 -5.32
C VAL A 80 -23.25 3.74 -5.82
N GLY A 81 -23.43 4.85 -5.10
CA GLY A 81 -24.39 5.89 -5.49
C GLY A 81 -23.97 6.65 -6.75
N SER A 82 -22.66 6.88 -6.90
CA SER A 82 -22.08 7.57 -8.06
C SER A 82 -21.44 6.62 -9.09
N GLU A 83 -21.43 5.31 -8.82
CA GLU A 83 -20.77 4.25 -9.60
C GLU A 83 -19.29 4.52 -9.88
N LYS A 84 -18.61 5.23 -8.97
CA LYS A 84 -17.26 5.76 -9.18
C LYS A 84 -16.32 5.41 -8.03
N TRP A 85 -15.03 5.47 -8.35
CA TRP A 85 -13.96 5.40 -7.35
C TRP A 85 -13.82 6.75 -6.64
N ALA A 86 -14.03 6.76 -5.32
CA ALA A 86 -13.90 7.91 -4.46
C ALA A 86 -12.58 7.82 -3.67
N LEU A 87 -11.64 8.73 -3.98
CA LEU A 87 -10.39 8.85 -3.24
C LEU A 87 -10.69 9.25 -1.79
N GLN A 88 -10.11 8.52 -0.84
CA GLN A 88 -10.23 8.85 0.58
C GLN A 88 -9.16 9.87 0.96
N GLU A 89 -9.57 10.97 1.59
CA GLU A 89 -8.65 12.05 1.98
C GLU A 89 -7.63 11.60 3.01
N LYS A 90 -8.04 10.71 3.93
CA LYS A 90 -7.19 10.16 4.98
C LYS A 90 -7.37 8.66 5.09
N VAL A 91 -6.25 7.95 5.13
CA VAL A 91 -6.18 6.51 5.31
C VAL A 91 -4.98 6.16 6.19
N GLN A 92 -5.05 5.05 6.91
CA GLN A 92 -3.91 4.49 7.62
C GLN A 92 -3.27 3.39 6.78
N LEU A 93 -1.98 3.49 6.53
CA LEU A 93 -1.19 2.43 5.92
C LEU A 93 -0.60 1.56 7.02
N HIS A 94 -0.65 0.24 6.85
CA HIS A 94 -0.02 -0.72 7.75
C HIS A 94 0.93 -1.62 6.99
N VAL A 95 2.05 -1.99 7.62
CA VAL A 95 2.95 -3.04 7.13
C VAL A 95 3.16 -4.06 8.24
N GLY A 96 3.10 -5.34 7.90
CA GLY A 96 3.11 -6.42 8.89
C GLY A 96 3.50 -7.78 8.32
N ALA A 97 3.60 -8.76 9.22
CA ALA A 97 3.83 -10.18 8.86
C ALA A 97 2.50 -10.92 8.58
N SER A 98 1.38 -10.36 9.02
CA SER A 98 0.03 -10.87 8.72
C SER A 98 -1.02 -9.78 8.91
N SER A 99 -2.28 -10.09 8.61
CA SER A 99 -3.41 -9.18 8.85
C SER A 99 -3.72 -8.96 10.35
N ALA A 100 -3.05 -9.71 11.24
CA ALA A 100 -3.18 -9.61 12.69
C ALA A 100 -1.89 -9.15 13.39
N ASP A 101 -0.80 -8.92 12.64
CA ASP A 101 0.52 -8.53 13.17
C ASP A 101 1.10 -7.39 12.32
N PHE A 102 0.67 -6.17 12.65
CA PHE A 102 1.21 -4.93 12.07
C PHE A 102 2.41 -4.46 12.89
N ARG A 103 3.50 -4.15 12.19
CA ARG A 103 4.79 -3.80 12.79
C ARG A 103 5.25 -2.38 12.46
N GLY A 104 4.51 -1.70 11.58
CA GLY A 104 4.68 -0.28 11.28
C GLY A 104 3.47 0.26 10.54
N GLY A 105 3.29 1.58 10.57
CA GLY A 105 2.21 2.24 9.86
C GLY A 105 2.41 3.74 9.75
N LEU A 106 1.62 4.36 8.88
CA LEU A 106 1.66 5.80 8.61
C LEU A 106 0.28 6.28 8.15
N GLU A 107 -0.19 7.41 8.68
CA GLU A 107 -1.33 8.11 8.12
C GLU A 107 -0.92 8.82 6.82
N VAL A 108 -1.67 8.61 5.76
CA VAL A 108 -1.49 9.32 4.50
C VAL A 108 -2.69 10.21 4.26
N SER A 109 -2.42 11.50 4.08
CA SER A 109 -3.39 12.43 3.50
C SER A 109 -3.25 12.42 1.98
N ALA A 110 -4.19 11.80 1.27
CA ALA A 110 -4.18 11.74 -0.18
C ALA A 110 -4.86 12.97 -0.76
N SER A 111 -4.26 13.59 -1.77
CA SER A 111 -4.87 14.70 -2.49
C SER A 111 -4.92 14.38 -3.98
N GLY A 112 -6.12 14.53 -4.58
CA GLY A 112 -6.26 14.48 -6.02
C GLY A 112 -5.80 15.79 -6.67
N PRO A 113 -5.48 15.81 -7.98
CA PRO A 113 -5.58 17.07 -8.70
C PRO A 113 -7.00 17.63 -8.50
N LYS A 114 -7.13 18.92 -8.19
CA LYS A 114 -8.43 19.60 -8.20
C LYS A 114 -9.00 19.40 -9.60
N GLU A 115 -10.07 18.62 -9.72
CA GLU A 115 -10.80 18.49 -10.97
C GLU A 115 -11.55 19.81 -11.17
N THR A 116 -10.90 20.79 -11.79
CA THR A 116 -11.57 22.02 -12.20
C THR A 116 -12.48 21.66 -13.34
N LYS A 117 -13.78 21.55 -13.05
CA LYS A 117 -14.81 21.47 -14.07
C LYS A 117 -14.69 22.71 -14.99
N PRO A 118 -14.75 22.57 -16.33
CA PRO A 118 -14.82 23.72 -17.22
C PRO A 118 -16.08 24.56 -16.97
#